data_AF-A0A7Y9K1B3-F1
#
_entry.id   AF-A0A7Y9K1B3-F1
#
_cell.length_a   1.000
_cell.length_b   1.000
_cell.length_c   1.000
_cell.angle_alpha   90.00
_cell.angle_beta   90.00
_cell.angle_gamma   90.00
#
_symmetry.space_group_name_H-M   'P 1'
#
loop_
_entity.id
_entity.type
_entity.pdbx_description
1 polymer ?
#
loop_
_entity_poly.entity_id
_entity_poly.type
_entity_poly.pdbx_seq_one_letter_code
_entity_poly.pdbx_strand_id
1 'polypeptide(L)'
;MATQIDWGLLRQAPNIAESFAQGQALGELQQRKKATQDILAGYAANPKGPVPNALAIYDPQAYAALSQNSRQQAVADRQTADALRQTQARTLGAGYLRQNEPVGVAHSAPAATGSNAAQVDPNGDIIVTGNKPAAPAAPRIDIADVFEKDPELAKNLTDHMAAMSKADRENFGQKTGVAAAVSLAALNVAPDQRQAFLDDHAPLLKQAGWTDRELMDFDPTDDNLHGMAAVGVGADKYLADLRQEKGQQVTVRGQDVSAATARRGQDISASTTRRGQDISAATASAGQAVTMRGQDMAAAGRAAPPKATVALARNKLSSLTALETQLNRAEAALRKAKYTGPIAGRLPGGISGADSAADAAIANLAPLVRQLTRVPGEGAMSDYESRLAQAGLPSRSQTVEGRKQSLDDIRALVAQTKAGYSDLVGDSPAPAARGFKVMR
;
A
#
# COMPACT_ATOMS: atom_id res chain seq x y z
N MET A 1 0.14 -24.36 64.91
CA MET A 1 0.75 -23.13 64.35
C MET A 1 -0.38 -22.13 64.13
N ALA A 2 -0.46 -21.06 64.91
CA ALA A 2 -1.50 -20.05 64.79
C ALA A 2 -1.05 -19.00 63.76
N THR A 3 -1.76 -18.91 62.63
CA THR A 3 -1.57 -17.86 61.62
C THR A 3 -2.11 -16.55 62.17
N GLN A 4 -1.20 -15.68 62.61
CA GLN A 4 -1.49 -14.31 63.00
C GLN A 4 -1.82 -13.51 61.73
N ILE A 5 -3.09 -13.11 61.58
CA ILE A 5 -3.53 -12.25 60.48
C ILE A 5 -3.02 -10.83 60.75
N ASP A 6 -2.16 -10.32 59.87
CA ASP A 6 -1.66 -8.95 59.94
C ASP A 6 -2.72 -7.97 59.43
N TRP A 7 -3.45 -7.38 60.38
CA TRP A 7 -4.47 -6.38 60.12
C TRP A 7 -3.90 -5.04 59.61
N GLY A 8 -2.58 -4.85 59.59
CA GLY A 8 -1.91 -3.66 59.05
C GLY A 8 -2.07 -3.53 57.53
N LEU A 9 -2.12 -4.66 56.80
CA LEU A 9 -2.29 -4.69 55.33
C LEU A 9 -3.64 -4.16 54.86
N LEU A 10 -4.67 -4.15 55.71
CA LEU A 10 -6.01 -3.66 55.36
C LEU A 10 -6.16 -2.13 55.50
N ARG A 11 -5.16 -1.43 56.07
CA ARG A 11 -5.22 0.04 56.26
C ARG A 11 -4.57 0.85 55.14
N GLN A 12 -3.79 0.22 54.26
CA GLN A 12 -3.24 0.90 53.10
C GLN A 12 -4.27 0.84 51.97
N ALA A 13 -4.85 1.98 51.61
CA ALA A 13 -5.69 2.07 50.43
C ALA A 13 -4.86 1.57 49.23
N PRO A 14 -5.37 0.61 48.43
CA PRO A 14 -4.62 0.06 47.31
C PRO A 14 -4.21 1.21 46.40
N ASN A 15 -2.91 1.31 46.12
CA ASN A 15 -2.38 2.29 45.18
C ASN A 15 -2.78 1.85 43.76
N ILE A 16 -4.01 2.17 43.37
CA ILE A 16 -4.61 1.79 42.09
C ILE A 16 -3.76 2.31 40.92
N ALA A 17 -3.13 3.49 41.07
CA ALA A 17 -2.26 4.06 40.06
C ALA A 17 -0.99 3.20 39.83
N GLU A 18 -0.38 2.71 40.91
CA GLU A 18 0.80 1.85 40.82
C GLU A 18 0.45 0.45 40.27
N SER A 19 -0.68 -0.11 40.70
CA SER A 19 -1.18 -1.39 40.16
C SER A 19 -1.50 -1.30 38.66
N PHE A 20 -2.06 -0.16 38.21
CA PHE A 20 -2.32 0.10 36.80
C PHE A 20 -1.03 0.26 35.99
N ALA A 21 -0.06 1.02 36.51
CA ALA A 21 1.25 1.18 35.87
C ALA A 21 2.01 -0.15 35.74
N GLN A 22 1.97 -1.00 36.78
CA GLN A 22 2.54 -2.35 36.75
C GLN A 22 1.83 -3.23 35.71
N GLY A 23 0.49 -3.15 35.63
CA GLY A 23 -0.30 -3.87 34.63
C GLY A 23 0.05 -3.45 33.20
N GLN A 24 0.21 -2.15 32.95
CA GLN A 24 0.61 -1.64 31.64
C GLN A 24 2.02 -2.09 31.25
N ALA A 25 2.99 -2.01 32.18
CA ALA A 25 4.36 -2.45 31.94
C ALA A 25 4.43 -3.97 31.64
N LEU A 26 3.66 -4.78 32.35
CA LEU A 26 3.54 -6.21 32.08
C LEU A 26 2.91 -6.50 30.71
N GLY A 27 1.88 -5.74 30.32
CA GLY A 27 1.24 -5.84 29.01
C GLY A 27 2.20 -5.50 27.87
N GLU A 28 2.96 -4.42 27.99
CA GLU A 28 3.97 -4.02 27.00
C GLU A 28 5.07 -5.08 26.87
N LEU A 29 5.53 -5.66 27.99
CA LEU A 29 6.53 -6.72 27.99
C LEU A 29 6.00 -7.99 27.30
N GLN A 30 4.74 -8.38 27.53
CA GLN A 30 4.11 -9.51 26.84
C GLN A 30 3.97 -9.27 25.33
N GLN A 31 3.57 -8.06 24.93
CA GLN A 31 3.47 -7.69 23.52
C GLN A 31 4.84 -7.73 22.83
N ARG A 32 5.89 -7.20 23.47
CA ARG A 32 7.27 -7.28 22.97
C ARG A 32 7.72 -8.73 22.82
N LYS A 33 7.50 -9.57 23.84
CA LYS A 33 7.84 -11.01 23.77
C LYS A 33 7.15 -11.71 22.60
N LYS A 34 5.86 -11.46 22.39
CA LYS A 34 5.12 -12.05 21.28
C LYS A 34 5.64 -11.55 19.92
N ALA A 35 5.88 -10.25 19.77
CA ALA A 35 6.44 -9.69 18.55
C ALA A 35 7.81 -10.29 18.22
N THR A 36 8.69 -10.44 19.22
CA THR A 36 9.99 -11.11 19.06
C THR A 36 9.81 -12.56 18.63
N GLN A 37 8.89 -13.32 19.25
CA GLN A 37 8.61 -14.71 18.89
C GLN A 37 8.09 -14.85 17.45
N ASP A 38 7.17 -13.99 17.01
CA ASP A 38 6.61 -14.00 15.66
C ASP A 38 7.69 -13.70 14.61
N ILE A 39 8.59 -12.75 14.90
CA ILE A 39 9.74 -12.41 14.04
C ILE A 39 10.72 -13.59 13.95
N LEU A 40 11.06 -14.22 15.09
CA LEU A 40 11.95 -15.37 15.13
C LEU A 40 11.34 -16.59 14.42
N ALA A 41 10.03 -16.82 14.55
CA ALA A 41 9.33 -17.88 13.84
C ALA A 41 9.34 -17.66 12.32
N GLY A 42 9.16 -16.41 11.86
CA GLY A 42 9.29 -16.05 10.45
C GLY A 42 10.71 -16.28 9.91
N TYR A 43 11.74 -15.94 10.70
CA TYR A 43 13.13 -16.20 10.33
C TYR A 43 13.44 -17.70 10.29
N ALA A 44 12.94 -18.49 11.26
CA ALA A 44 13.13 -19.95 11.27
C ALA A 44 12.50 -20.62 10.04
N ALA A 45 11.38 -20.09 9.53
CA ALA A 45 10.72 -20.59 8.32
C ALA A 45 11.48 -20.24 7.03
N ASN A 46 12.26 -19.15 7.01
CA ASN A 46 13.07 -18.75 5.86
C ASN A 46 14.38 -18.07 6.31
N PRO A 47 15.42 -18.85 6.68
CA PRO A 47 16.66 -18.30 7.24
C PRO A 47 17.51 -17.54 6.21
N LYS A 48 17.20 -17.64 4.91
CA LYS A 48 17.87 -16.90 3.83
C LYS A 48 17.27 -15.51 3.59
N GLY A 49 16.14 -15.19 4.21
CA GLY A 49 15.55 -13.85 4.14
C GLY A 49 16.37 -12.83 4.94
N PRO A 50 16.24 -11.52 4.63
CA PRO A 50 16.86 -10.49 5.45
C PRO A 50 16.35 -10.61 6.88
N VAL A 51 17.28 -10.62 7.86
CA VAL A 51 16.91 -10.54 9.28
C VAL A 51 16.05 -9.29 9.44
N PRO A 52 14.79 -9.40 9.90
CA PRO A 52 13.91 -8.24 9.92
C PRO A 52 14.49 -7.14 10.82
N ASN A 53 14.63 -5.92 10.30
CA ASN A 53 15.01 -4.74 11.09
C ASN A 53 14.12 -4.54 12.32
N ALA A 54 12.90 -5.09 12.30
CA ALA A 54 11.99 -5.14 13.44
C ALA A 54 12.61 -5.85 14.67
N LEU A 55 13.45 -6.88 14.47
CA LEU A 55 14.10 -7.56 15.60
C LEU A 55 15.09 -6.66 16.33
N ALA A 56 15.76 -5.74 15.63
CA ALA A 56 16.66 -4.77 16.26
C ALA A 56 15.92 -3.80 17.20
N ILE A 57 14.62 -3.58 16.98
CA ILE A 57 13.78 -2.69 17.81
C ILE A 57 13.29 -3.41 19.07
N TYR A 58 12.93 -4.69 18.95
CA TYR A 58 12.33 -5.46 20.05
C TYR A 58 13.33 -6.26 20.89
N ASP A 59 14.41 -6.75 20.27
CA ASP A 59 15.46 -7.54 20.92
C ASP A 59 16.83 -7.35 20.22
N PRO A 60 17.59 -6.30 20.59
CA PRO A 60 18.88 -5.99 19.98
C PRO A 60 19.93 -7.10 20.12
N GLN A 61 19.86 -7.88 21.21
CA GLN A 61 20.80 -8.98 21.47
C GLN A 61 20.52 -10.16 20.53
N ALA A 62 19.25 -10.54 20.36
CA ALA A 62 18.85 -11.57 19.40
C ALA A 62 19.20 -11.16 17.95
N TYR A 63 19.02 -9.88 17.60
CA TYR A 63 19.42 -9.34 16.30
C TYR A 63 20.92 -9.44 16.07
N ALA A 64 21.75 -9.04 17.04
CA ALA A 64 23.20 -9.13 16.94
C ALA A 64 23.67 -10.58 16.71
N ALA A 65 23.13 -11.53 17.46
CA ALA A 65 23.46 -12.95 17.31
C ALA A 65 23.06 -13.51 15.93
N LEU A 66 21.86 -13.19 15.44
CA LEU A 66 21.41 -13.63 14.11
C LEU A 66 22.25 -13.00 12.99
N SER A 67 22.58 -11.70 13.09
CA SER A 67 23.42 -11.02 12.10
C SER A 67 24.83 -11.63 12.00
N GLN A 68 25.36 -12.14 13.12
CA GLN A 68 26.65 -12.83 13.14
C GLN A 68 26.56 -14.18 12.42
N ASN A 69 25.50 -14.94 12.67
CA ASN A 69 25.24 -16.21 11.98
C ASN A 69 25.04 -16.01 10.47
N SER A 70 24.25 -15.03 10.04
CA SER A 70 24.07 -14.72 8.61
C SER A 70 25.38 -14.32 7.93
N ARG A 71 26.24 -13.56 8.62
CA ARG A 71 27.58 -13.21 8.11
C ARG A 71 28.48 -14.43 7.98
N GLN A 72 28.49 -15.33 8.96
CA GLN A 72 29.26 -16.58 8.90
C GLN A 72 28.78 -17.48 7.74
N GLN A 73 27.47 -17.57 7.54
CA GLN A 73 26.89 -18.35 6.44
C GLN A 73 27.24 -17.76 5.06
N ALA A 74 27.19 -16.44 4.91
CA ALA A 74 27.61 -15.77 3.67
C ALA A 74 29.09 -16.01 3.34
N VAL A 75 29.96 -16.08 4.36
CA VAL A 75 31.38 -16.44 4.17
C VAL A 75 31.52 -17.89 3.71
N ALA A 76 30.78 -18.82 4.31
CA ALA A 76 30.78 -20.23 3.90
C ALA A 76 30.28 -20.43 2.45
N ASP A 77 29.23 -19.70 2.05
CA ASP A 77 28.69 -19.74 0.69
C ASP A 77 29.71 -19.21 -0.33
N ARG A 78 30.44 -18.12 -0.01
CA ARG A 78 31.51 -17.60 -0.86
C ARG A 78 32.65 -18.61 -1.02
N GLN A 79 33.10 -19.22 0.09
CA GLN A 79 34.13 -20.25 0.05
C GLN A 79 33.72 -21.45 -0.83
N THR A 80 32.44 -21.85 -0.74
CA THR A 80 31.89 -22.93 -1.57
C THR A 80 31.85 -22.53 -3.05
N ALA A 81 31.43 -21.30 -3.35
CA ALA A 81 31.40 -20.77 -4.72
C ALA A 81 32.81 -20.69 -5.33
N ASP A 82 33.81 -20.25 -4.57
CA ASP A 82 35.19 -20.17 -5.03
C ASP A 82 35.80 -21.56 -5.25
N ALA A 83 35.49 -22.54 -4.39
CA ALA A 83 35.89 -23.92 -4.60
C ALA A 83 35.29 -24.52 -5.89
N LEU A 84 34.03 -24.21 -6.19
CA LEU A 84 33.38 -24.61 -7.45
C LEU A 84 34.03 -23.96 -8.67
N ARG A 85 34.35 -22.65 -8.60
CA ARG A 85 35.06 -21.94 -9.68
C ARG A 85 36.45 -22.53 -9.93
N GLN A 86 37.21 -22.82 -8.87
CA GLN A 86 38.51 -23.46 -9.00
C GLN A 86 38.42 -24.85 -9.64
N THR A 87 37.37 -25.61 -9.29
CA THR A 87 37.12 -26.93 -9.88
C THR A 87 36.80 -26.80 -11.37
N GLN A 88 35.91 -25.87 -11.75
CA GLN A 88 35.57 -25.61 -13.16
C GLN A 88 36.78 -25.12 -13.97
N ALA A 89 37.60 -24.22 -13.40
CA ALA A 89 38.81 -23.73 -14.04
C ALA A 89 39.81 -24.87 -14.31
N ARG A 90 39.96 -25.83 -13.38
CA ARG A 90 40.79 -27.02 -13.58
C ARG A 90 40.23 -27.93 -14.68
N THR A 91 38.92 -28.12 -14.73
CA THR A 91 38.28 -28.93 -15.79
C THR A 91 38.44 -28.31 -17.18
N LEU A 92 38.26 -26.98 -17.29
CA LEU A 92 38.44 -26.25 -18.56
C LEU A 92 39.91 -26.21 -18.99
N GLY A 93 40.84 -25.98 -18.06
CA GLY A 93 42.28 -26.00 -18.34
C GLY A 93 42.77 -27.37 -18.83
N ALA A 94 42.24 -28.47 -18.29
CA ALA A 94 42.56 -29.82 -18.74
C ALA A 94 42.05 -30.13 -20.16
N GLY A 95 40.95 -29.47 -20.60
CA GLY A 95 40.44 -29.59 -21.96
C GLY A 95 41.31 -28.88 -23.00
N TYR A 96 41.80 -27.68 -22.68
CA TYR A 96 42.65 -26.90 -23.59
C TYR A 96 44.03 -27.52 -23.82
N LEU A 97 44.60 -28.18 -22.80
CA LEU A 97 45.91 -28.85 -22.94
C LEU A 97 45.86 -30.12 -23.81
N ARG A 98 44.69 -30.72 -24.04
CA ARG A 98 44.56 -31.87 -24.97
C ARG A 98 44.34 -31.47 -26.43
N GLN A 99 43.92 -30.24 -26.72
CA GLN A 99 43.66 -29.79 -28.09
C GLN A 99 44.87 -29.15 -28.78
N ASN A 100 45.92 -28.80 -28.02
CA ASN A 100 47.11 -28.13 -28.53
C ASN A 100 48.37 -29.00 -28.45
N GLU A 101 48.25 -30.33 -28.61
CA GLU A 101 49.43 -31.12 -28.99
C GLU A 101 49.77 -30.81 -30.47
N PRO A 102 51.00 -30.37 -30.77
CA PRO A 102 51.35 -29.82 -32.07
C PRO A 102 51.42 -30.93 -33.14
N VAL A 103 50.51 -30.90 -34.10
CA VAL A 103 50.74 -31.48 -35.42
C VAL A 103 51.67 -30.50 -36.15
N GLY A 104 52.95 -30.84 -36.21
CA GLY A 104 53.99 -29.93 -36.71
C GLY A 104 53.85 -29.58 -38.19
N VAL A 105 53.95 -28.28 -38.52
CA VAL A 105 54.30 -27.79 -39.85
C VAL A 105 55.05 -26.46 -39.72
N ALA A 106 56.04 -26.29 -40.60
CA ALA A 106 57.14 -25.33 -40.55
C ALA A 106 56.87 -23.96 -41.19
N HIS A 107 57.67 -22.98 -40.72
CA HIS A 107 58.30 -21.82 -41.37
C HIS A 107 57.52 -20.92 -42.36
N SER A 108 57.49 -19.60 -42.08
CA SER A 108 58.43 -18.58 -42.64
C SER A 108 57.95 -17.13 -42.41
N ALA A 109 58.90 -16.22 -42.13
CA ALA A 109 58.77 -14.75 -42.06
C ALA A 109 59.28 -14.10 -43.37
N PRO A 110 59.07 -12.79 -43.67
CA PRO A 110 59.81 -11.62 -43.10
C PRO A 110 58.97 -10.31 -42.92
N ALA A 111 59.26 -9.37 -42.00
CA ALA A 111 60.11 -8.14 -42.05
C ALA A 111 59.88 -7.19 -43.26
N ALA A 112 59.88 -5.84 -43.25
CA ALA A 112 59.97 -4.74 -42.27
C ALA A 112 59.76 -3.35 -42.98
N THR A 113 59.49 -2.28 -42.19
CA THR A 113 59.93 -0.84 -42.32
C THR A 113 59.47 0.15 -43.42
N GLY A 114 59.15 1.40 -43.04
CA GLY A 114 59.33 2.66 -43.84
C GLY A 114 58.21 3.73 -43.73
N SER A 115 58.34 4.76 -42.85
CA SER A 115 58.59 6.20 -43.12
C SER A 115 57.47 7.02 -43.81
N ASN A 116 56.92 8.01 -43.07
CA ASN A 116 55.90 8.97 -43.50
C ASN A 116 56.47 10.13 -44.35
N ALA A 117 56.05 10.23 -45.61
CA ALA A 117 56.21 11.41 -46.46
C ALA A 117 54.83 11.81 -47.00
N ALA A 118 54.52 13.12 -46.98
CA ALA A 118 53.25 13.66 -47.46
C ALA A 118 53.08 13.40 -48.96
N GLN A 119 51.96 12.76 -49.33
CA GLN A 119 51.59 12.47 -50.71
C GLN A 119 50.91 13.69 -51.34
N VAL A 120 51.48 14.16 -52.45
CA VAL A 120 50.82 15.04 -53.42
C VAL A 120 50.31 14.13 -54.54
N ASP A 121 49.04 14.27 -54.90
CA ASP A 121 48.43 13.50 -55.98
C ASP A 121 48.91 14.02 -57.37
N PRO A 122 48.88 13.18 -58.42
CA PRO A 122 49.38 13.54 -59.75
C PRO A 122 48.51 14.54 -60.53
N ASN A 123 47.38 14.99 -59.99
CA ASN A 123 46.52 16.03 -60.57
C ASN A 123 46.73 17.42 -59.96
N GLY A 124 47.63 17.56 -58.98
CA GLY A 124 48.03 18.85 -58.43
C GLY A 124 47.11 19.40 -57.33
N ASP A 125 46.22 18.58 -56.77
CA ASP A 125 45.40 18.99 -55.63
C ASP A 125 46.15 18.80 -54.31
N ILE A 126 46.20 19.88 -53.51
CA ILE A 126 46.72 19.83 -52.14
C ILE A 126 45.64 19.21 -51.26
N ILE A 127 45.90 18.02 -50.73
CA ILE A 127 45.05 17.43 -49.69
C ILE A 127 45.19 18.28 -48.42
N VAL A 128 44.22 19.15 -48.18
CA VAL A 128 44.05 19.83 -46.88
C VAL A 128 43.67 18.76 -45.87
N THR A 129 44.59 18.44 -44.95
CA THR A 129 44.29 17.66 -43.75
C THR A 129 43.12 18.31 -43.01
N GLY A 130 42.00 17.61 -42.99
CA GLY A 130 40.78 18.04 -42.32
C GLY A 130 41.03 18.38 -40.85
N ASN A 131 40.23 19.33 -40.37
CA ASN A 131 40.19 19.79 -38.98
C ASN A 131 40.33 18.63 -37.99
N LYS A 132 41.23 18.82 -37.03
CA LYS A 132 41.35 17.99 -35.82
C LYS A 132 39.94 17.76 -35.25
N PRO A 133 39.46 16.51 -35.13
CA PRO A 133 38.18 16.26 -34.48
C PRO A 133 38.26 16.84 -33.07
N ALA A 134 37.21 17.57 -32.67
CA ALA A 134 37.03 18.01 -31.30
C ALA A 134 37.29 16.81 -30.39
N ALA A 135 38.06 17.02 -29.32
CA ALA A 135 38.34 15.99 -28.33
C ALA A 135 37.01 15.31 -27.96
N PRO A 136 36.95 13.96 -27.90
CA PRO A 136 35.73 13.28 -27.53
C PRO A 136 35.26 13.88 -26.21
N ALA A 137 34.01 14.35 -26.18
CA ALA A 137 33.38 14.83 -24.96
C ALA A 137 33.68 13.82 -23.85
N ALA A 138 34.17 14.31 -22.70
CA ALA A 138 34.48 13.46 -21.57
C ALA A 138 33.26 12.55 -21.31
N PRO A 139 33.47 11.22 -21.14
CA PRO A 139 32.36 10.31 -20.96
C PRO A 139 31.50 10.77 -19.79
N ARG A 140 30.19 10.88 -20.02
CA ARG A 140 29.21 11.19 -18.98
C ARG A 140 29.34 10.13 -17.89
N ILE A 141 29.73 10.53 -16.69
CA ILE A 141 29.86 9.65 -15.54
C ILE A 141 28.44 9.39 -15.00
N ASP A 142 27.89 8.20 -15.23
CA ASP A 142 26.66 7.71 -14.58
C ASP A 142 26.98 7.31 -13.13
N ILE A 143 25.96 7.21 -12.27
CA ILE A 143 26.11 6.64 -10.94
C ILE A 143 26.64 5.21 -11.00
N ALA A 144 26.37 4.49 -12.10
CA ALA A 144 26.97 3.19 -12.40
C ALA A 144 28.51 3.27 -12.57
N ASP A 145 29.02 4.36 -13.17
CA ASP A 145 30.46 4.60 -13.29
C ASP A 145 31.07 5.03 -11.94
N VAL A 146 30.28 5.69 -11.08
CA VAL A 146 30.68 5.97 -9.68
C VAL A 146 30.73 4.66 -8.88
N PHE A 147 29.76 3.76 -9.06
CA PHE A 147 29.77 2.41 -8.48
C PHE A 147 30.95 1.57 -8.97
N GLU A 148 31.36 1.73 -10.23
CA GLU A 148 32.49 1.00 -10.82
C GLU A 148 33.84 1.59 -10.39
N LYS A 149 33.94 2.91 -10.22
CA LYS A 149 35.18 3.60 -9.81
C LYS A 149 35.40 3.63 -8.29
N ASP A 150 34.33 3.78 -7.51
CA ASP A 150 34.38 3.84 -6.04
C ASP A 150 33.10 3.21 -5.42
N PRO A 151 33.09 1.88 -5.29
CA PRO A 151 31.94 1.16 -4.72
C PRO A 151 31.68 1.48 -3.24
N GLU A 152 32.69 1.92 -2.49
CA GLU A 152 32.51 2.34 -1.09
C GLU A 152 31.78 3.68 -1.00
N LEU A 153 32.17 4.66 -1.82
CA LEU A 153 31.47 5.94 -1.89
C LEU A 153 30.00 5.75 -2.31
N ALA A 154 29.77 4.95 -3.35
CA ALA A 154 28.42 4.66 -3.83
C ALA A 154 27.56 3.96 -2.77
N LYS A 155 28.13 3.00 -2.02
CA LYS A 155 27.47 2.33 -0.90
C LYS A 155 27.18 3.32 0.24
N ASN A 156 28.14 4.16 0.62
CA ASN A 156 27.94 5.15 1.70
C ASN A 156 26.86 6.17 1.34
N LEU A 157 26.81 6.61 0.07
CA LEU A 157 25.75 7.50 -0.41
C LEU A 157 24.37 6.82 -0.35
N THR A 158 24.31 5.55 -0.76
CA THR A 158 23.09 4.73 -0.73
C THR A 158 22.59 4.54 0.71
N ASP A 159 23.47 4.17 1.62
CA ASP A 159 23.17 3.97 3.04
C ASP A 159 22.71 5.29 3.70
N HIS A 160 23.37 6.40 3.37
CA HIS A 160 22.97 7.72 3.86
C HIS A 160 21.56 8.11 3.36
N MET A 161 21.29 7.94 2.07
CA MET A 161 19.96 8.21 1.50
C MET A 161 18.87 7.28 2.06
N ALA A 162 19.21 6.03 2.39
CA ALA A 162 18.27 5.09 3.00
C ALA A 162 17.92 5.47 4.45
N ALA A 163 18.88 6.03 5.20
CA ALA A 163 18.70 6.52 6.56
C ALA A 163 17.93 7.85 6.64
N MET A 164 17.90 8.63 5.55
CA MET A 164 17.18 9.91 5.50
C MET A 164 15.66 9.74 5.60
N SER A 165 15.02 10.68 6.32
CA SER A 165 13.56 10.74 6.37
C SER A 165 12.99 10.98 4.98
N LYS A 166 11.69 10.70 4.80
CA LYS A 166 11.02 10.94 3.52
C LYS A 166 11.12 12.41 3.11
N ALA A 167 10.91 13.32 4.06
CA ALA A 167 10.98 14.77 3.83
C ALA A 167 12.40 15.20 3.43
N ASP A 168 13.43 14.65 4.11
CA ASP A 168 14.81 14.97 3.78
C ASP A 168 15.21 14.47 2.39
N ARG A 169 14.71 13.29 1.97
CA ARG A 169 14.95 12.77 0.62
C ARG A 169 14.26 13.60 -0.47
N GLU A 170 13.06 14.09 -0.21
CA GLU A 170 12.35 14.99 -1.13
C GLU A 170 13.08 16.33 -1.23
N ASN A 171 13.50 16.90 -0.10
CA ASN A 171 14.31 18.12 -0.07
C ASN A 171 15.65 17.93 -0.77
N PHE A 172 16.33 16.79 -0.58
CA PHE A 172 17.59 16.48 -1.25
C PHE A 172 17.41 16.30 -2.76
N GLY A 173 16.35 15.60 -3.20
CA GLY A 173 16.03 15.48 -4.62
C GLY A 173 15.72 16.84 -5.25
N GLN A 174 14.95 17.68 -4.57
CA GLN A 174 14.67 19.05 -5.04
C GLN A 174 15.95 19.89 -5.10
N LYS A 175 16.78 19.85 -4.03
CA LYS A 175 18.06 20.58 -3.94
C LYS A 175 19.01 20.18 -5.07
N THR A 176 19.18 18.89 -5.32
CA THR A 176 20.12 18.36 -6.32
C THR A 176 19.58 18.46 -7.75
N GLY A 177 18.29 18.27 -7.97
CA GLY A 177 17.65 18.39 -9.28
C GLY A 177 17.67 19.83 -9.82
N VAL A 178 17.31 20.81 -8.99
CA VAL A 178 17.40 22.24 -9.39
C VAL A 178 18.83 22.62 -9.71
N ALA A 179 19.76 22.16 -8.87
CA ALA A 179 21.15 22.47 -9.03
C ALA A 179 21.71 21.85 -10.34
N ALA A 180 21.42 20.58 -10.63
CA ALA A 180 21.83 19.96 -11.88
C ALA A 180 21.26 20.68 -13.13
N ALA A 181 20.00 21.12 -13.07
CA ALA A 181 19.39 21.88 -14.16
C ALA A 181 20.12 23.22 -14.41
N VAL A 182 20.41 23.96 -13.33
CA VAL A 182 21.17 25.22 -13.41
C VAL A 182 22.59 24.98 -13.93
N SER A 183 23.28 23.93 -13.48
CA SER A 183 24.63 23.62 -13.95
C SER A 183 24.67 23.21 -15.43
N LEU A 184 23.69 22.43 -15.90
CA LEU A 184 23.57 22.10 -17.32
C LEU A 184 23.29 23.34 -18.18
N ALA A 185 22.51 24.30 -17.67
CA ALA A 185 22.28 25.56 -18.37
C ALA A 185 23.55 26.42 -18.41
N ALA A 186 24.28 26.52 -17.29
CA ALA A 186 25.54 27.25 -17.18
C ALA A 186 26.62 26.72 -18.14
N LEU A 187 26.67 25.40 -18.40
CA LEU A 187 27.60 24.81 -19.37
C LEU A 187 27.40 25.31 -20.81
N ASN A 188 26.20 25.81 -21.16
CA ASN A 188 25.92 26.41 -22.47
C ASN A 188 26.28 27.90 -22.55
N VAL A 189 26.71 28.50 -21.44
CA VAL A 189 27.15 29.89 -21.36
C VAL A 189 28.67 29.95 -21.47
N ALA A 190 29.21 31.02 -22.08
CA ALA A 190 30.64 31.24 -22.18
C ALA A 190 31.30 31.23 -20.78
N PRO A 191 32.51 30.65 -20.61
CA PRO A 191 33.11 30.43 -19.29
C PRO A 191 33.20 31.67 -18.39
N ASP A 192 33.48 32.83 -18.98
CA ASP A 192 33.58 34.13 -18.32
C ASP A 192 32.22 34.69 -17.84
N GLN A 193 31.11 34.19 -18.39
CA GLN A 193 29.74 34.62 -18.06
C GLN A 193 29.02 33.67 -17.09
N ARG A 194 29.61 32.51 -16.77
CA ARG A 194 28.96 31.49 -15.94
C ARG A 194 28.72 31.93 -14.51
N GLN A 195 29.65 32.67 -13.91
CA GLN A 195 29.46 33.17 -12.55
C GLN A 195 28.25 34.11 -12.48
N ALA A 196 28.15 35.07 -13.41
CA ALA A 196 27.01 35.97 -13.51
C ALA A 196 25.70 35.20 -13.74
N PHE A 197 25.73 34.16 -14.58
CA PHE A 197 24.58 33.27 -14.78
C PHE A 197 24.17 32.55 -13.49
N LEU A 198 25.11 32.02 -12.71
CA LEU A 198 24.83 31.36 -11.43
C LEU A 198 24.30 32.34 -10.39
N ASP A 199 24.84 33.56 -10.34
CA ASP A 199 24.38 34.63 -9.45
C ASP A 199 22.93 35.02 -9.77
N ASP A 200 22.58 35.15 -11.06
CA ASP A 200 21.21 35.41 -11.52
C ASP A 200 20.23 34.29 -11.14
N HIS A 201 20.71 33.05 -11.05
CA HIS A 201 19.91 31.87 -10.68
C HIS A 201 20.04 31.51 -9.18
N ALA A 202 20.82 32.25 -8.39
CA ALA A 202 20.96 32.04 -6.96
C ALA A 202 19.63 32.05 -6.20
N PRO A 203 18.62 32.89 -6.51
CA PRO A 203 17.31 32.81 -5.85
C PRO A 203 16.61 31.45 -6.01
N LEU A 204 16.74 30.82 -7.19
CA LEU A 204 16.15 29.51 -7.47
C LEU A 204 16.85 28.41 -6.65
N LEU A 205 18.19 28.46 -6.59
CA LEU A 205 18.99 27.53 -5.79
C LEU A 205 18.67 27.68 -4.29
N LYS A 206 18.52 28.91 -3.80
CA LYS A 206 18.11 29.17 -2.40
C LYS A 206 16.71 28.63 -2.10
N GLN A 207 15.76 28.79 -3.03
CA GLN A 207 14.42 28.20 -2.89
C GLN A 207 14.47 26.67 -2.82
N ALA A 208 15.45 26.04 -3.49
CA ALA A 208 15.70 24.60 -3.42
C ALA A 208 16.51 24.17 -2.19
N GLY A 209 16.88 25.10 -1.30
CA GLY A 209 17.56 24.80 -0.04
C GLY A 209 19.09 24.94 -0.08
N TRP A 210 19.65 25.60 -1.09
CA TRP A 210 21.06 26.01 -1.07
C TRP A 210 21.27 27.24 -0.20
N THR A 211 22.36 27.23 0.57
CA THR A 211 22.76 28.35 1.42
C THR A 211 23.66 29.32 0.67
N ASP A 212 23.71 30.58 1.11
CA ASP A 212 24.61 31.58 0.51
C ASP A 212 26.07 31.12 0.52
N ARG A 213 26.50 30.40 1.57
CA ARG A 213 27.86 29.86 1.67
C ARG A 213 28.12 28.80 0.60
N GLU A 214 27.21 27.83 0.45
CA GLU A 214 27.36 26.78 -0.58
C GLU A 214 27.38 27.36 -2.00
N LEU A 215 26.70 28.48 -2.23
CA LEU A 215 26.70 29.17 -3.53
C LEU A 215 27.96 30.00 -3.75
N MET A 216 28.48 30.67 -2.72
CA MET A 216 29.73 31.43 -2.79
C MET A 216 30.95 30.53 -3.02
N ASP A 217 30.95 29.33 -2.44
CA ASP A 217 32.03 28.36 -2.59
C ASP A 217 31.91 27.55 -3.90
N PHE A 218 30.87 27.78 -4.70
CA PHE A 218 30.64 27.03 -5.93
C PHE A 218 31.54 27.55 -7.07
N ASP A 219 32.47 26.73 -7.50
CA ASP A 219 33.38 27.04 -8.61
C ASP A 219 32.73 26.68 -9.97
N PRO A 220 32.54 27.65 -10.90
CA PRO A 220 31.84 27.45 -12.17
C PRO A 220 32.68 26.76 -13.28
N THR A 221 33.73 26.03 -12.92
CA THR A 221 34.52 25.23 -13.86
C THR A 221 33.68 24.12 -14.50
N ASP A 222 34.07 23.69 -15.72
CA ASP A 222 33.39 22.61 -16.44
C ASP A 222 33.30 21.33 -15.59
N ASP A 223 34.39 20.96 -14.91
CA ASP A 223 34.46 19.74 -14.10
C ASP A 223 33.46 19.77 -12.93
N ASN A 224 33.34 20.90 -12.24
CA ASN A 224 32.40 21.05 -11.12
C ASN A 224 30.95 21.11 -11.60
N LEU A 225 30.67 21.82 -12.70
CA LEU A 225 29.33 21.85 -13.30
C LEU A 225 28.90 20.46 -13.78
N HIS A 226 29.80 19.70 -14.40
CA HIS A 226 29.54 18.32 -14.81
C HIS A 226 29.33 17.39 -13.62
N GLY A 227 30.18 17.49 -12.60
CA GLY A 227 30.05 16.70 -11.37
C GLY A 227 28.71 16.96 -10.68
N MET A 228 28.31 18.22 -10.58
CA MET A 228 27.06 18.58 -9.90
C MET A 228 25.82 18.21 -10.73
N ALA A 229 25.89 18.30 -12.06
CA ALA A 229 24.87 17.76 -12.95
C ALA A 229 24.73 16.23 -12.83
N ALA A 230 25.86 15.51 -12.74
CA ALA A 230 25.87 14.06 -12.55
C ALA A 230 25.27 13.64 -11.21
N VAL A 231 25.55 14.38 -10.13
CA VAL A 231 24.96 14.14 -8.80
C VAL A 231 23.43 14.30 -8.85
N GLY A 232 22.90 15.35 -9.49
CA GLY A 232 21.45 15.53 -9.57
C GLY A 232 20.75 14.48 -10.44
N VAL A 233 21.32 14.14 -11.60
CA VAL A 233 20.78 13.06 -12.45
C VAL A 233 20.84 11.70 -11.75
N GLY A 234 21.93 11.42 -11.04
CA GLY A 234 22.11 10.19 -10.25
C GLY A 234 21.14 10.11 -9.07
N ALA A 235 20.92 11.21 -8.36
CA ALA A 235 19.95 11.29 -7.25
C ALA A 235 18.51 11.09 -7.75
N ASP A 236 18.14 11.70 -8.87
CA ASP A 236 16.81 11.53 -9.47
C ASP A 236 16.58 10.09 -9.95
N LYS A 237 17.58 9.48 -10.60
CA LYS A 237 17.54 8.08 -11.02
C LYS A 237 17.41 7.13 -9.83
N TYR A 238 18.21 7.33 -8.78
CA TYR A 238 18.11 6.54 -7.55
C TYR A 238 16.74 6.69 -6.87
N LEU A 239 16.19 7.91 -6.79
CA LEU A 239 14.85 8.14 -6.24
C LEU A 239 13.75 7.51 -7.12
N ALA A 240 13.92 7.50 -8.45
CA ALA A 240 13.02 6.82 -9.37
C ALA A 240 13.07 5.29 -9.19
N ASP A 241 14.27 4.71 -9.09
CA ASP A 241 14.47 3.28 -8.85
C ASP A 241 13.90 2.87 -7.49
N LEU A 242 14.12 3.67 -6.44
CA LEU A 242 13.54 3.43 -5.11
C LEU A 242 11.99 3.50 -5.14
N ARG A 243 11.41 4.40 -5.94
CA ARG A 243 9.95 4.47 -6.14
C ARG A 243 9.45 3.27 -6.93
N GLN A 244 10.20 2.80 -7.93
CA GLN A 244 9.88 1.62 -8.72
C GLN A 244 9.96 0.35 -7.88
N GLU A 245 11.01 0.17 -7.09
CA GLU A 245 11.18 -0.98 -6.18
C GLU A 245 10.07 -1.00 -5.13
N LYS A 246 9.78 0.15 -4.50
CA LYS A 246 8.63 0.26 -3.58
C LYS A 246 7.31 0.04 -4.29
N GLY A 247 7.16 0.50 -5.53
CA GLY A 247 6.00 0.28 -6.38
C GLY A 247 5.80 -1.20 -6.70
N GLN A 248 6.89 -1.91 -7.03
CA GLN A 248 6.89 -3.35 -7.26
C GLN A 248 6.56 -4.11 -5.97
N GLN A 249 7.15 -3.72 -4.83
CA GLN A 249 6.82 -4.33 -3.54
C GLN A 249 5.36 -4.10 -3.13
N VAL A 250 4.82 -2.91 -3.40
CA VAL A 250 3.39 -2.60 -3.22
C VAL A 250 2.53 -3.38 -4.21
N THR A 251 3.03 -3.63 -5.43
CA THR A 251 2.32 -4.43 -6.45
C THR A 251 2.29 -5.90 -6.07
N VAL A 252 3.41 -6.48 -5.59
CA VAL A 252 3.49 -7.86 -5.08
C VAL A 252 2.60 -8.02 -3.86
N ARG A 253 2.69 -7.12 -2.88
CA ARG A 253 1.75 -7.10 -1.74
C ARG A 253 0.32 -6.86 -2.19
N GLY A 254 0.10 -6.06 -3.23
CA GLY A 254 -1.21 -5.80 -3.83
C GLY A 254 -1.79 -7.04 -4.49
N GLN A 255 -0.98 -7.84 -5.16
CA GLN A 255 -1.35 -9.13 -5.74
C GLN A 255 -1.63 -10.16 -4.64
N ASP A 256 -0.79 -10.23 -3.60
CA ASP A 256 -1.01 -11.12 -2.46
C ASP A 256 -2.27 -10.75 -1.67
N VAL A 257 -2.48 -9.44 -1.43
CA VAL A 257 -3.70 -8.92 -0.81
C VAL A 257 -4.90 -9.14 -1.72
N SER A 258 -4.77 -8.97 -3.04
CA SER A 258 -5.86 -9.24 -3.99
C SER A 258 -6.20 -10.73 -4.03
N ALA A 259 -5.20 -11.62 -3.98
CA ALA A 259 -5.39 -13.06 -3.92
C ALA A 259 -6.01 -13.49 -2.58
N ALA A 260 -5.52 -12.96 -1.46
CA ALA A 260 -6.10 -13.19 -0.14
C ALA A 260 -7.51 -12.61 -0.01
N THR A 261 -7.77 -11.43 -0.59
CA THR A 261 -9.09 -10.80 -0.63
C THR A 261 -10.04 -11.56 -1.55
N ALA A 262 -9.56 -12.10 -2.67
CA ALA A 262 -10.36 -12.94 -3.57
C ALA A 262 -10.72 -14.27 -2.90
N ARG A 263 -9.77 -14.96 -2.26
CA ARG A 263 -10.04 -16.18 -1.46
C ARG A 263 -11.03 -15.89 -0.33
N ARG A 264 -10.80 -14.82 0.42
CA ARG A 264 -11.71 -14.40 1.49
C ARG A 264 -13.08 -13.96 0.95
N GLY A 265 -13.13 -13.35 -0.23
CA GLY A 265 -14.36 -12.98 -0.92
C GLY A 265 -15.15 -14.20 -1.38
N GLN A 266 -14.47 -15.25 -1.84
CA GLN A 266 -15.08 -16.55 -2.15
C GLN A 266 -15.57 -17.24 -0.87
N ASP A 267 -14.79 -17.24 0.21
CA ASP A 267 -15.18 -17.82 1.50
C ASP A 267 -16.37 -17.08 2.12
N ILE A 268 -16.38 -15.75 2.05
CA ILE A 268 -17.51 -14.91 2.47
C ILE A 268 -18.69 -15.16 1.55
N SER A 269 -18.53 -15.25 0.24
CA SER A 269 -19.64 -15.54 -0.67
C SER A 269 -20.23 -16.92 -0.41
N ALA A 270 -19.40 -17.93 -0.13
CA ALA A 270 -19.82 -19.28 0.24
C ALA A 270 -20.47 -19.33 1.64
N SER A 271 -19.94 -18.57 2.60
CA SER A 271 -20.52 -18.42 3.94
C SER A 271 -21.85 -17.67 3.90
N THR A 272 -21.94 -16.58 3.15
CA THR A 272 -23.15 -15.80 2.92
C THR A 272 -24.18 -16.58 2.13
N THR A 273 -23.78 -17.39 1.15
CA THR A 273 -24.70 -18.28 0.42
C THR A 273 -25.24 -19.36 1.35
N ARG A 274 -24.39 -20.02 2.14
CA ARG A 274 -24.83 -21.00 3.16
C ARG A 274 -25.75 -20.36 4.18
N ARG A 275 -25.35 -19.22 4.74
CA ARG A 275 -26.18 -18.47 5.69
C ARG A 275 -27.47 -17.96 5.06
N GLY A 276 -27.46 -17.58 3.78
CA GLY A 276 -28.64 -17.17 3.03
C GLY A 276 -29.58 -18.35 2.78
N GLN A 277 -29.04 -19.53 2.51
CA GLN A 277 -29.82 -20.78 2.44
C GLN A 277 -30.36 -21.17 3.81
N ASP A 278 -29.57 -21.07 4.87
CA ASP A 278 -29.98 -21.35 6.24
C ASP A 278 -31.04 -20.35 6.71
N ILE A 279 -30.89 -19.05 6.41
CA ILE A 279 -31.89 -18.02 6.67
C ILE A 279 -33.12 -18.26 5.82
N SER A 280 -32.99 -18.64 4.56
CA SER A 280 -34.15 -18.94 3.70
C SER A 280 -34.88 -20.18 4.20
N ALA A 281 -34.17 -21.21 4.66
CA ALA A 281 -34.73 -22.40 5.27
C ALA A 281 -35.37 -22.08 6.63
N ALA A 282 -34.72 -21.28 7.48
CA ALA A 282 -35.24 -20.81 8.75
C ALA A 282 -36.43 -19.85 8.59
N THR A 283 -36.42 -19.03 7.54
CA THR A 283 -37.52 -18.10 7.21
C THR A 283 -38.67 -18.86 6.56
N ALA A 284 -38.39 -19.87 5.74
CA ALA A 284 -39.42 -20.76 5.19
C ALA A 284 -40.04 -21.61 6.29
N SER A 285 -39.25 -22.14 7.23
CA SER A 285 -39.76 -22.90 8.38
C SER A 285 -40.47 -22.00 9.39
N ALA A 286 -39.98 -20.80 9.66
CA ALA A 286 -40.68 -19.80 10.46
C ALA A 286 -41.95 -19.31 9.75
N GLY A 287 -41.92 -19.14 8.43
CA GLY A 287 -43.07 -18.79 7.59
C GLY A 287 -44.10 -19.90 7.59
N GLN A 288 -43.70 -21.16 7.49
CA GLN A 288 -44.57 -22.32 7.68
C GLN A 288 -45.10 -22.38 9.10
N ALA A 289 -44.29 -22.10 10.12
CA ALA A 289 -44.72 -22.08 11.51
C ALA A 289 -45.68 -20.93 11.80
N VAL A 290 -45.50 -19.75 11.18
CA VAL A 290 -46.43 -18.61 11.25
C VAL A 290 -47.67 -18.88 10.41
N THR A 291 -47.57 -19.60 9.30
CA THR A 291 -48.72 -20.02 8.49
C THR A 291 -49.53 -21.07 9.22
N MET A 292 -48.89 -22.07 9.81
CA MET A 292 -49.53 -23.07 10.67
C MET A 292 -50.12 -22.39 11.89
N ARG A 293 -49.37 -21.57 12.63
CA ARG A 293 -49.89 -20.82 13.78
C ARG A 293 -50.96 -19.80 13.37
N GLY A 294 -50.91 -19.26 12.16
CA GLY A 294 -51.90 -18.37 11.58
C GLY A 294 -53.16 -19.11 11.14
N GLN A 295 -53.03 -20.35 10.68
CA GLN A 295 -54.14 -21.28 10.41
C GLN A 295 -54.73 -21.79 11.72
N ASP A 296 -53.90 -22.08 12.72
CA ASP A 296 -54.31 -22.47 14.08
C ASP A 296 -54.97 -21.29 14.80
N MET A 297 -54.48 -20.07 14.63
CA MET A 297 -55.13 -18.85 15.13
C MET A 297 -56.38 -18.48 14.32
N ALA A 298 -56.42 -18.80 13.02
CA ALA A 298 -57.62 -18.67 12.22
C ALA A 298 -58.67 -19.72 12.62
N ALA A 299 -58.24 -20.92 13.03
CA ALA A 299 -59.07 -22.00 13.54
C ALA A 299 -59.47 -21.80 15.02
N ALA A 300 -58.63 -21.17 15.83
CA ALA A 300 -58.85 -20.88 17.25
C ALA A 300 -59.50 -19.51 17.51
N GLY A 301 -59.88 -18.78 16.45
CA GLY A 301 -60.41 -17.42 16.55
C GLY A 301 -59.28 -16.40 16.72
N ARG A 302 -59.14 -15.51 15.73
CA ARG A 302 -58.11 -14.45 15.71
C ARG A 302 -58.22 -13.57 16.95
N ALA A 303 -57.45 -13.88 17.99
CA ALA A 303 -57.12 -12.91 19.01
C ALA A 303 -56.29 -11.83 18.32
N ALA A 304 -56.82 -10.59 18.28
CA ALA A 304 -56.11 -9.45 17.73
C ALA A 304 -54.72 -9.35 18.37
N PRO A 305 -53.68 -8.96 17.61
CA PRO A 305 -52.34 -8.78 18.16
C PRO A 305 -52.40 -7.84 19.38
N PRO A 306 -51.59 -8.08 20.43
CA PRO A 306 -51.57 -7.21 21.61
C PRO A 306 -51.38 -5.74 21.21
N LYS A 307 -52.11 -4.83 21.86
CA LYS A 307 -52.04 -3.38 21.57
C LYS A 307 -50.60 -2.83 21.57
N ALA A 308 -49.74 -3.37 22.44
CA ALA A 308 -48.32 -3.02 22.51
C ALA A 308 -47.55 -3.39 21.23
N THR A 309 -47.84 -4.54 20.63
CA THR A 309 -47.22 -5.00 19.38
C THR A 309 -47.64 -4.11 18.21
N VAL A 310 -48.92 -3.74 18.14
CA VAL A 310 -49.44 -2.83 17.11
C VAL A 310 -48.82 -1.43 17.25
N ALA A 311 -48.68 -0.92 18.48
CA ALA A 311 -48.02 0.36 18.73
C ALA A 311 -46.54 0.35 18.30
N LEU A 312 -45.82 -0.73 18.62
CA LEU A 312 -44.44 -0.91 18.19
C LEU A 312 -44.31 -0.97 16.65
N ALA A 313 -45.20 -1.72 15.99
CA ALA A 313 -45.23 -1.83 14.53
C ALA A 313 -45.47 -0.46 13.86
N ARG A 314 -46.40 0.36 14.38
CA ARG A 314 -46.64 1.73 13.90
C ARG A 314 -45.40 2.62 14.05
N ASN A 315 -44.72 2.54 15.19
CA ASN A 315 -43.47 3.30 15.40
C ASN A 315 -42.39 2.88 14.39
N LYS A 316 -42.25 1.58 14.13
CA LYS A 316 -41.30 1.05 13.12
C LYS A 316 -41.66 1.49 11.70
N LEU A 317 -42.94 1.47 11.31
CA LEU A 317 -43.40 1.97 10.01
C LEU A 317 -43.09 3.47 9.82
N SER A 318 -43.24 4.28 10.88
CA SER A 318 -42.84 5.69 10.87
C SER A 318 -41.34 5.85 10.65
N SER A 319 -40.50 5.06 11.35
CA SER A 319 -39.04 5.09 11.15
C SER A 319 -38.64 4.65 9.74
N LEU A 320 -39.31 3.64 9.17
CA LEU A 320 -39.08 3.17 7.80
C LEU A 320 -39.38 4.26 6.77
N THR A 321 -40.47 5.02 6.95
CA THR A 321 -40.83 6.13 6.07
C THR A 321 -39.77 7.25 6.11
N ALA A 322 -39.22 7.54 7.30
CA ALA A 322 -38.12 8.48 7.44
C ALA A 322 -36.85 7.99 6.73
N LEU A 323 -36.54 6.68 6.83
CA LEU A 323 -35.41 6.07 6.13
C LEU A 323 -35.58 6.11 4.60
N GLU A 324 -36.77 5.83 4.06
CA GLU A 324 -37.07 5.98 2.63
C GLU A 324 -36.78 7.41 2.14
N THR A 325 -37.18 8.42 2.93
CA THR A 325 -36.92 9.83 2.60
C THR A 325 -35.41 10.13 2.58
N GLN A 326 -34.65 9.59 3.53
CA GLN A 326 -33.19 9.77 3.57
C GLN A 326 -32.48 9.03 2.43
N LEU A 327 -32.96 7.84 2.04
CA LEU A 327 -32.44 7.09 0.89
C LEU A 327 -32.62 7.89 -0.40
N ASN A 328 -33.80 8.50 -0.59
CA ASN A 328 -34.07 9.34 -1.76
C ASN A 328 -33.17 10.59 -1.77
N ARG A 329 -32.89 11.19 -0.60
CA ARG A 329 -31.93 12.32 -0.49
C ARG A 329 -30.51 11.88 -0.81
N ALA A 330 -30.07 10.74 -0.29
CA ALA A 330 -28.75 10.19 -0.57
C ALA A 330 -28.58 9.86 -2.05
N GLU A 331 -29.58 9.24 -2.68
CA GLU A 331 -29.55 8.98 -4.13
C GLU A 331 -29.47 10.29 -4.93
N ALA A 332 -30.29 11.29 -4.59
CA ALA A 332 -30.27 12.58 -5.27
C ALA A 332 -28.92 13.30 -5.11
N ALA A 333 -28.28 13.20 -3.93
CA ALA A 333 -26.95 13.76 -3.69
C ALA A 333 -25.87 12.99 -4.48
N LEU A 334 -25.96 11.65 -4.52
CA LEU A 334 -25.02 10.80 -5.25
C LEU A 334 -25.09 10.98 -6.77
N ARG A 335 -26.26 11.29 -7.32
CA ARG A 335 -26.42 11.66 -8.74
C ARG A 335 -25.75 13.00 -9.09
N LYS A 336 -25.59 13.90 -8.10
CA LYS A 336 -24.90 15.20 -8.28
C LYS A 336 -23.40 15.12 -8.04
N ALA A 337 -22.92 14.10 -7.33
CA ALA A 337 -21.50 13.88 -7.08
C ALA A 337 -20.76 13.60 -8.39
N LYS A 338 -19.68 14.36 -8.66
CA LYS A 338 -18.97 14.33 -9.94
C LYS A 338 -17.85 13.28 -9.94
N TYR A 339 -17.23 13.06 -8.79
CA TYR A 339 -16.07 12.17 -8.67
C TYR A 339 -16.50 10.86 -8.00
N THR A 340 -16.34 9.75 -8.72
CA THR A 340 -16.77 8.43 -8.28
C THR A 340 -15.72 7.39 -8.67
N GLY A 341 -15.62 6.30 -7.92
CA GLY A 341 -14.70 5.20 -8.20
C GLY A 341 -13.48 5.12 -7.28
N PRO A 342 -12.56 4.17 -7.54
CA PRO A 342 -11.51 3.79 -6.59
C PRO A 342 -10.56 4.93 -6.23
N ILE A 343 -10.32 5.84 -7.17
CA ILE A 343 -9.45 7.01 -7.00
C ILE A 343 -10.17 8.11 -6.21
N ALA A 344 -11.44 8.37 -6.52
CA ALA A 344 -12.25 9.36 -5.81
C ALA A 344 -12.39 9.03 -4.31
N GLY A 345 -12.44 7.74 -3.97
CA GLY A 345 -12.48 7.29 -2.58
C GLY A 345 -11.27 7.70 -1.73
N ARG A 346 -10.10 7.88 -2.36
CA ARG A 346 -8.84 8.24 -1.69
C ARG A 346 -8.62 9.73 -1.53
N LEU A 347 -9.39 10.56 -2.25
CA LEU A 347 -9.29 12.00 -2.14
C LEU A 347 -10.11 12.47 -0.93
N PRO A 348 -9.60 13.37 -0.08
CA PRO A 348 -10.39 13.91 1.04
C PRO A 348 -11.71 14.48 0.53
N GLY A 349 -12.81 14.17 1.22
CA GLY A 349 -14.16 14.61 0.83
C GLY A 349 -14.23 16.13 0.94
N GLY A 350 -14.22 16.81 -0.20
CA GLY A 350 -14.14 18.27 -0.24
C GLY A 350 -13.72 18.88 -1.58
N ILE A 351 -13.37 18.07 -2.58
CA ILE A 351 -13.01 18.61 -3.90
C ILE A 351 -14.19 19.35 -4.55
N SER A 352 -15.43 18.92 -4.29
CA SER A 352 -16.62 19.70 -4.63
C SER A 352 -17.66 19.67 -3.51
N GLY A 353 -18.45 20.74 -3.40
CA GLY A 353 -19.57 20.81 -2.46
C GLY A 353 -20.66 19.75 -2.71
N ALA A 354 -20.74 19.20 -3.93
CA ALA A 354 -21.67 18.12 -4.25
C ALA A 354 -21.20 16.77 -3.67
N ASP A 355 -19.89 16.50 -3.67
CA ASP A 355 -19.34 15.26 -3.11
C ASP A 355 -19.45 15.26 -1.58
N SER A 356 -19.19 16.42 -0.92
CA SER A 356 -19.38 16.54 0.52
C SER A 356 -20.85 16.41 0.94
N ALA A 357 -21.79 16.91 0.13
CA ALA A 357 -23.23 16.71 0.36
C ALA A 357 -23.63 15.23 0.23
N ALA A 358 -23.04 14.49 -0.72
CA ALA A 358 -23.27 13.06 -0.87
C ALA A 358 -22.70 12.26 0.31
N ASP A 359 -21.46 12.56 0.72
CA ASP A 359 -20.82 11.93 1.88
C ASP A 359 -21.62 12.20 3.18
N ALA A 360 -22.12 13.43 3.37
CA ALA A 360 -22.99 13.78 4.49
C ALA A 360 -24.33 13.04 4.45
N ALA A 361 -24.95 12.91 3.28
CA ALA A 361 -26.21 12.18 3.13
C ALA A 361 -26.05 10.67 3.44
N ILE A 362 -24.93 10.06 3.02
CA ILE A 362 -24.59 8.67 3.37
C ILE A 362 -24.32 8.53 4.87
N ALA A 363 -23.56 9.44 5.47
CA ALA A 363 -23.28 9.42 6.91
C ALA A 363 -24.57 9.46 7.74
N ASN A 364 -25.57 10.21 7.29
CA ASN A 364 -26.89 10.28 7.92
C ASN A 364 -27.73 8.99 7.78
N LEU A 365 -27.45 8.14 6.78
CA LEU A 365 -28.12 6.84 6.64
C LEU A 365 -27.61 5.81 7.65
N ALA A 366 -26.32 5.87 8.01
CA ALA A 366 -25.69 4.87 8.87
C ALA A 366 -26.43 4.59 10.20
N PRO A 367 -26.82 5.60 11.02
CA PRO A 367 -27.54 5.33 12.26
C PRO A 367 -28.93 4.72 12.03
N LEU A 368 -29.61 5.09 10.94
CA LEU A 368 -30.95 4.59 10.62
C LEU A 368 -30.92 3.13 10.15
N VAL A 369 -29.97 2.78 9.28
CA VAL A 369 -29.77 1.39 8.84
C VAL A 369 -29.39 0.51 10.02
N ARG A 370 -28.52 0.98 10.93
CA ARG A 370 -28.20 0.26 12.17
C ARG A 370 -29.43 0.03 13.05
N GLN A 371 -30.30 1.04 13.19
CA GLN A 371 -31.53 0.90 13.96
C GLN A 371 -32.51 -0.10 13.33
N LEU A 372 -32.47 -0.26 12.01
CA LEU A 372 -33.26 -1.24 11.28
C LEU A 372 -32.73 -2.65 11.44
N THR A 373 -31.41 -2.84 11.36
CA THR A 373 -30.78 -4.17 11.43
C THR A 373 -30.62 -4.69 12.86
N ARG A 374 -30.83 -3.84 13.87
CA ARG A 374 -30.72 -4.28 15.27
C ARG A 374 -31.95 -5.09 15.68
N VAL A 375 -31.72 -6.35 16.05
CA VAL A 375 -32.74 -7.23 16.64
C VAL A 375 -33.06 -6.75 18.05
N PRO A 376 -34.31 -6.44 18.39
CA PRO A 376 -34.69 -6.10 19.76
C PRO A 376 -34.43 -7.29 20.70
N GLY A 377 -33.61 -7.10 21.74
CA GLY A 377 -33.37 -8.09 22.78
C GLY A 377 -32.03 -8.82 22.71
N GLU A 378 -31.32 -8.73 21.58
CA GLU A 378 -29.90 -9.11 21.50
C GLU A 378 -29.07 -7.88 21.87
N GLY A 379 -28.07 -8.04 22.75
CA GLY A 379 -27.44 -6.97 23.56
C GLY A 379 -26.83 -5.77 22.82
N ALA A 380 -25.69 -5.26 23.31
CA ALA A 380 -24.97 -4.22 22.60
C ALA A 380 -24.43 -4.83 21.29
N MET A 381 -24.71 -4.18 20.15
CA MET A 381 -24.22 -4.59 18.84
C MET A 381 -22.69 -4.66 18.89
N SER A 382 -22.10 -5.78 18.46
CA SER A 382 -20.64 -5.91 18.48
C SER A 382 -20.01 -4.86 17.53
N ASP A 383 -18.81 -4.36 17.86
CA ASP A 383 -18.04 -3.48 16.97
C ASP A 383 -17.88 -4.09 15.56
N TYR A 384 -17.85 -5.42 15.48
CA TYR A 384 -17.81 -6.15 14.21
C TYR A 384 -19.09 -5.96 13.38
N GLU A 385 -20.26 -6.10 14.00
CA GLU A 385 -21.55 -5.90 13.35
C GLU A 385 -21.73 -4.44 12.93
N SER A 386 -21.26 -3.51 13.77
CA SER A 386 -21.27 -2.07 13.47
C SER A 386 -20.43 -1.73 12.23
N ARG A 387 -19.31 -2.42 12.03
CA ARG A 387 -18.46 -2.32 10.83
C ARG A 387 -19.08 -3.00 9.62
N LEU A 388 -19.72 -4.15 9.80
CA LEU A 388 -20.40 -4.86 8.72
C LEU A 388 -21.59 -4.05 8.18
N ALA A 389 -22.39 -3.45 9.07
CA ALA A 389 -23.47 -2.55 8.70
C ALA A 389 -22.94 -1.30 7.97
N GLN A 390 -21.77 -0.78 8.34
CA GLN A 390 -21.11 0.31 7.62
C GLN A 390 -20.57 -0.12 6.25
N ALA A 391 -20.05 -1.34 6.13
CA ALA A 391 -19.52 -1.87 4.87
C ALA A 391 -20.62 -2.09 3.80
N GLY A 392 -21.87 -2.29 4.23
CA GLY A 392 -23.03 -2.38 3.34
C GLY A 392 -23.57 -1.02 2.85
N LEU A 393 -23.09 0.10 3.41
CA LEU A 393 -23.50 1.43 2.94
C LEU A 393 -22.77 1.78 1.64
N PRO A 394 -23.46 2.48 0.71
CA PRO A 394 -22.82 2.93 -0.51
C PRO A 394 -21.63 3.84 -0.18
N SER A 395 -20.53 3.63 -0.90
CA SER A 395 -19.28 4.36 -0.70
C SER A 395 -18.85 5.00 -2.02
N ARG A 396 -18.25 6.20 -1.97
CA ARG A 396 -17.62 6.85 -3.13
C ARG A 396 -16.49 6.04 -3.78
N SER A 397 -15.91 5.06 -3.07
CA SER A 397 -14.92 4.13 -3.63
C SER A 397 -15.53 3.10 -4.59
N GLN A 398 -16.85 2.85 -4.50
CA GLN A 398 -17.56 1.96 -5.40
C GLN A 398 -17.80 2.65 -6.75
N THR A 399 -17.99 1.84 -7.80
CA THR A 399 -18.44 2.35 -9.11
C THR A 399 -19.87 2.90 -9.00
N VAL A 400 -20.31 3.64 -10.03
CA VAL A 400 -21.68 4.18 -10.07
C VAL A 400 -22.71 3.06 -9.98
N GLU A 401 -22.46 1.95 -10.68
CA GLU A 401 -23.29 0.75 -10.69
C GLU A 401 -23.30 0.07 -9.32
N GLY A 402 -22.14 -0.07 -8.68
CA GLY A 402 -22.03 -0.66 -7.34
C GLY A 402 -22.80 0.12 -6.29
N ARG A 403 -22.72 1.46 -6.32
CA ARG A 403 -23.50 2.32 -5.41
C ARG A 403 -25.00 2.21 -5.64
N LYS A 404 -25.42 2.14 -6.90
CA LYS A 404 -26.83 1.95 -7.26
C LYS A 404 -27.34 0.61 -6.72
N GLN A 405 -26.60 -0.47 -6.92
CA GLN A 405 -26.95 -1.78 -6.39
C GLN A 405 -27.06 -1.77 -4.86
N SER A 406 -26.09 -1.17 -4.15
CA SER A 406 -26.18 -1.07 -2.68
C SER A 406 -27.40 -0.28 -2.20
N LEU A 407 -27.79 0.79 -2.89
CA LEU A 407 -29.01 1.54 -2.57
C LEU A 407 -30.29 0.72 -2.84
N ASP A 408 -30.32 -0.01 -3.96
CA ASP A 408 -31.44 -0.87 -4.34
C ASP A 408 -31.61 -2.04 -3.35
N ASP A 409 -30.50 -2.63 -2.87
CA ASP A 409 -30.51 -3.67 -1.83
C ASP A 409 -31.10 -3.14 -0.51
N ILE A 410 -30.70 -1.93 -0.09
CA ILE A 410 -31.27 -1.29 1.12
C ILE A 410 -32.77 -1.00 0.93
N ARG A 411 -33.19 -0.57 -0.26
CA ARG A 411 -34.61 -0.35 -0.57
C ARG A 411 -35.42 -1.64 -0.51
N ALA A 412 -34.88 -2.72 -1.06
CA ALA A 412 -35.53 -4.03 -1.00
C ALA A 412 -35.73 -4.49 0.46
N LEU A 413 -34.71 -4.33 1.30
CA LEU A 413 -34.79 -4.63 2.73
C LEU A 413 -35.86 -3.77 3.44
N VAL A 414 -35.89 -2.46 3.17
CA VAL A 414 -36.88 -1.53 3.72
C VAL A 414 -38.30 -1.93 3.29
N ALA A 415 -38.51 -2.22 2.01
CA ALA A 415 -39.81 -2.63 1.47
C ALA A 415 -40.30 -3.95 2.08
N GLN A 416 -39.41 -4.94 2.19
CA GLN A 416 -39.72 -6.23 2.81
C GLN A 416 -40.08 -6.08 4.30
N THR A 417 -39.33 -5.24 5.02
CA THR A 417 -39.59 -4.98 6.45
C THR A 417 -40.91 -4.23 6.64
N LYS A 418 -41.20 -3.28 5.75
CA LYS A 418 -42.46 -2.52 5.75
C LYS A 418 -43.67 -3.43 5.53
N ALA A 419 -43.59 -4.36 4.58
CA ALA A 419 -44.64 -5.33 4.31
C ALA A 419 -44.94 -6.20 5.55
N GLY A 420 -43.91 -6.69 6.24
CA GLY A 420 -44.08 -7.48 7.46
C GLY A 420 -44.76 -6.72 8.59
N TYR A 421 -44.46 -5.42 8.77
CA TYR A 421 -45.11 -4.60 9.78
C TYR A 421 -46.50 -4.10 9.37
N SER A 422 -46.77 -3.85 8.09
CA SER A 422 -48.11 -3.43 7.64
C SER A 422 -49.14 -4.54 7.85
N ASP A 423 -48.75 -5.79 7.63
CA ASP A 423 -49.61 -6.96 7.89
C ASP A 423 -49.98 -7.07 9.38
N LEU A 424 -49.06 -6.71 10.29
CA LEU A 424 -49.32 -6.70 11.74
C LEU A 424 -50.26 -5.58 12.20
N VAL A 425 -50.27 -4.45 11.50
CA VAL A 425 -51.13 -3.31 11.83
C VAL A 425 -52.54 -3.49 11.25
N GLY A 426 -52.72 -4.40 10.30
CA GLY A 426 -54.02 -4.70 9.70
C GLY A 426 -54.46 -3.69 8.64
N ASP A 427 -53.55 -2.84 8.15
CA ASP A 427 -53.80 -1.88 7.06
C ASP A 427 -53.59 -2.51 5.67
N SER A 428 -53.26 -3.79 5.58
CA SER A 428 -53.20 -4.49 4.29
C SER A 428 -54.61 -4.50 3.69
N PRO A 429 -54.83 -3.87 2.51
CA PRO A 429 -56.15 -3.83 1.89
C PRO A 429 -56.64 -5.26 1.77
N ALA A 430 -57.84 -5.54 2.31
CA ALA A 430 -58.41 -6.87 2.30
C ALA A 430 -58.24 -7.46 0.90
N PRO A 431 -57.60 -8.64 0.74
CA PRO A 431 -57.34 -9.20 -0.57
C PRO A 431 -58.67 -9.24 -1.30
N ALA A 432 -58.75 -8.48 -2.41
CA ALA A 432 -59.98 -8.31 -3.17
C ALA A 432 -60.56 -9.71 -3.38
N ALA A 433 -61.74 -9.95 -2.79
CA ALA A 433 -62.36 -11.25 -2.80
C ALA A 433 -62.45 -11.69 -4.27
N ARG A 434 -61.56 -12.61 -4.69
CA ARG A 434 -61.68 -13.26 -5.99
C ARG A 434 -62.97 -14.04 -5.89
N GLY A 435 -64.05 -13.44 -6.38
CA GLY A 435 -65.36 -14.07 -6.45
C GLY A 435 -65.17 -15.41 -7.14
N PHE A 436 -65.30 -16.49 -6.36
CA PHE A 436 -65.33 -17.84 -6.89
C PHE A 436 -66.61 -17.92 -7.71
N LYS A 437 -66.48 -17.71 -9.02
CA LYS A 437 -67.58 -17.87 -9.96
C LYS A 437 -67.81 -19.38 -10.07
N VAL A 438 -68.72 -19.90 -9.25
CA VAL A 438 -69.23 -21.26 -9.39
C VAL A 438 -69.92 -21.32 -10.75
N MET A 439 -69.25 -21.91 -11.74
CA MET A 439 -69.92 -22.31 -12.97
C MET A 439 -70.82 -23.48 -12.60
N ARG A 440 -72.13 -23.29 -12.76
CA ARG A 440 -73.12 -24.36 -12.72
C ARG A 440 -73.23 -25.02 -14.08
#